data_AF-A0A1X7TS99-F1
#
_entry.id   AF-A0A1X7TS99-F1
#
_cell.length_a   1.000
_cell.length_b   1.000
_cell.length_c   1.000
_cell.angle_alpha   90.00
_cell.angle_beta   90.00
_cell.angle_gamma   90.00
#
_symmetry.space_group_name_H-M   'P 1'
#
loop_
_entity.id
_entity.type
_entity.pdbx_description
1 polymer ?
#
loop_
_entity_poly.entity_id
_entity_poly.type
_entity_poly.pdbx_seq_one_letter_code
_entity_poly.pdbx_strand_id
1 'polypeptide(L)'
;MSVYRSQSSLTLAFAVTIHKFQGLSLDNAIINLSDNVFSTAMAYVALSRVRTVSGVHLTCFNPKLLMVSSSSMTEINRLRELYRPDLPQ
;
A
#
# COMPACT_ATOMS: atom_id res chain seq x y z
N MET A 1 -38.09 -5.59 -2.43
CA MET A 1 -37.36 -6.57 -3.25
C MET A 1 -35.99 -6.75 -2.63
N SER A 2 -35.68 -7.93 -2.09
CA SER A 2 -34.40 -8.18 -1.40
C SER A 2 -33.46 -8.99 -2.29
N VAL A 3 -32.21 -8.55 -2.43
CA VAL A 3 -31.17 -9.25 -3.18
C VAL A 3 -30.30 -10.01 -2.18
N TYR A 4 -30.08 -11.31 -2.41
CA TYR A 4 -29.18 -12.15 -1.62
C TYR A 4 -28.16 -12.86 -2.50
N ARG A 5 -26.98 -13.16 -1.94
CA ARG A 5 -25.89 -13.91 -2.60
C ARG A 5 -25.52 -15.12 -1.76
N SER A 6 -25.52 -16.31 -2.36
CA SER A 6 -24.98 -17.54 -1.77
C SER A 6 -23.71 -17.95 -2.52
N GLN A 7 -22.60 -18.12 -1.79
CA GLN A 7 -21.31 -18.58 -2.31
C GLN A 7 -20.52 -19.26 -1.19
N SER A 8 -19.57 -20.13 -1.55
CA SER A 8 -18.58 -20.65 -0.60
C SER A 8 -17.54 -19.57 -0.30
N SER A 9 -17.16 -19.40 0.97
CA SER A 9 -16.27 -18.33 1.45
C SER A 9 -14.79 -18.55 1.09
N LEU A 10 -14.52 -18.88 -0.17
CA LEU A 10 -13.20 -19.11 -0.72
C LEU A 10 -12.94 -18.16 -1.88
N THR A 11 -11.72 -17.66 -1.96
CA THR A 11 -11.23 -16.82 -3.05
C THR A 11 -9.81 -17.25 -3.41
N LEU A 12 -9.46 -17.22 -4.70
CA LEU A 12 -8.09 -17.44 -5.15
C LEU A 12 -7.16 -16.35 -4.57
N ALA A 13 -6.10 -16.75 -3.88
CA ALA A 13 -5.21 -15.84 -3.16
C ALA A 13 -3.79 -15.74 -3.73
N PHE A 14 -3.52 -16.34 -4.90
CA PHE A 14 -2.20 -16.24 -5.55
C PHE A 14 -1.88 -14.83 -6.05
N ALA A 15 -2.90 -14.11 -6.53
CA ALA A 15 -2.80 -12.73 -6.93
C ALA A 15 -4.06 -12.01 -6.44
N VAL A 16 -3.89 -10.94 -5.68
CA VAL A 16 -5.00 -10.15 -5.15
C VAL A 16 -4.60 -8.68 -5.21
N THR A 17 -5.60 -7.79 -5.30
CA THR A 17 -5.38 -6.35 -5.34
C THR A 17 -4.80 -5.84 -4.03
N ILE A 18 -4.02 -4.76 -4.10
CA ILE A 18 -3.37 -4.12 -2.93
C ILE A 18 -4.39 -3.83 -1.82
N HIS A 19 -5.58 -3.33 -2.19
CA HIS A 19 -6.67 -3.05 -1.25
C HIS A 19 -7.16 -4.28 -0.47
N LYS A 20 -7.15 -5.46 -1.09
CA LYS A 20 -7.56 -6.70 -0.42
C LYS A 20 -6.47 -7.27 0.49
N PHE A 21 -5.22 -6.84 0.32
CA PHE A 21 -4.08 -7.19 1.17
C PHE A 21 -3.81 -6.19 2.31
N GLN A 22 -4.65 -5.15 2.46
CA GLN A 22 -4.48 -4.18 3.54
C GLN A 22 -4.60 -4.87 4.91
N GLY A 23 -3.56 -4.74 5.74
CA GLY A 23 -3.50 -5.35 7.08
C GLY A 23 -2.81 -6.72 7.13
N LEU A 24 -2.45 -7.32 6.00
CA LEU A 24 -1.65 -8.55 5.97
C LEU A 24 -0.14 -8.25 6.12
N SER A 25 0.62 -9.28 6.51
CA SER A 25 2.08 -9.26 6.56
C SER A 25 2.61 -10.44 5.75
N LEU A 26 3.48 -10.17 4.78
CA LEU A 26 3.98 -11.13 3.80
C LEU A 26 5.50 -11.26 3.89
N ASP A 27 5.99 -12.46 3.62
CA ASP A 27 7.43 -12.75 3.63
C ASP A 27 8.06 -12.35 2.32
N ASN A 28 7.38 -12.69 1.23
CA ASN A 28 7.76 -12.40 -0.13
C ASN A 28 6.54 -11.97 -0.93
N ALA A 29 6.69 -11.01 -1.83
CA ALA A 29 5.64 -10.61 -2.75
C ALA A 29 6.22 -10.12 -4.08
N ILE A 30 5.57 -10.51 -5.17
CA ILE A 30 5.75 -9.89 -6.49
C ILE A 30 4.72 -8.77 -6.59
N ILE A 31 5.19 -7.53 -6.65
CA ILE A 31 4.35 -6.33 -6.68
C ILE A 31 4.48 -5.68 -8.06
N ASN A 32 3.37 -5.64 -8.78
CA ASN A 32 3.28 -4.90 -10.02
C ASN A 32 3.01 -3.42 -9.71
N LEU A 33 4.00 -2.56 -10.00
CA LEU A 33 3.91 -1.11 -9.83
C LEU A 33 3.90 -0.40 -11.19
N SER A 34 3.06 -0.87 -12.11
CA SER A 34 2.76 -0.21 -13.39
C SER A 34 1.77 0.95 -13.22
N ASP A 35 1.46 1.65 -14.31
CA ASP A 35 0.51 2.78 -14.37
C ASP A 35 -0.92 2.43 -13.92
N ASN A 36 -1.21 1.16 -13.63
CA ASN A 36 -2.44 0.72 -12.95
C ASN A 36 -2.48 1.11 -11.45
N VAL A 37 -1.37 1.59 -10.88
CA VAL A 37 -1.36 2.19 -9.53
C VAL A 37 -1.81 3.66 -9.65
N PHE A 38 -3.11 3.90 -9.55
CA PHE A 38 -3.70 5.22 -9.83
C PHE A 38 -3.98 6.07 -8.57
N SER A 39 -3.79 5.52 -7.37
CA SER A 39 -4.10 6.22 -6.12
C SER A 39 -2.86 6.41 -5.25
N THR A 40 -2.78 7.59 -4.64
CA THR A 40 -1.70 8.00 -3.74
C THR A 40 -1.58 7.00 -2.59
N ALA A 41 -0.35 6.75 -2.12
CA ALA A 41 -0.04 5.77 -1.08
C ALA A 41 -0.30 4.28 -1.40
N MET A 42 -0.91 3.88 -2.54
CA MET A 42 -1.08 2.45 -2.85
C MET A 42 0.25 1.71 -2.97
N ALA A 43 1.25 2.33 -3.61
CA ALA A 43 2.59 1.76 -3.69
C ALA A 43 3.18 1.56 -2.29
N TYR A 44 3.02 2.54 -1.39
CA TYR A 44 3.43 2.42 0.01
C TYR A 44 2.66 1.30 0.75
N VAL A 45 1.35 1.19 0.57
CA VAL A 45 0.54 0.12 1.18
C VAL A 45 1.08 -1.23 0.75
N ALA A 46 1.32 -1.44 -0.54
CA ALA A 46 1.85 -2.70 -1.07
C ALA A 46 3.23 -3.04 -0.51
N LEU A 47 4.16 -2.08 -0.57
CA LEU A 47 5.53 -2.25 -0.07
C LEU A 47 5.56 -2.53 1.44
N SER A 48 4.75 -1.80 2.22
CA SER A 48 4.67 -1.97 3.68
C SER A 48 4.05 -3.29 4.14
N ARG A 49 3.47 -4.09 3.24
CA ARG A 49 3.01 -5.45 3.59
C ARG A 49 4.16 -6.45 3.64
N VAL A 50 5.29 -6.18 2.99
CA VAL A 50 6.41 -7.11 2.92
C VAL A 50 7.39 -6.82 4.06
N ARG A 51 7.71 -7.83 4.87
CA ARG A 51 8.48 -7.67 6.11
C ARG A 51 9.93 -7.25 5.90
N THR A 52 10.51 -7.60 4.75
CA THR A 52 11.92 -7.33 4.43
C THR A 52 12.05 -6.82 3.02
N VAL A 53 13.03 -5.95 2.78
CA VAL A 53 13.33 -5.45 1.42
C VAL A 53 13.72 -6.60 0.49
N SER A 54 14.43 -7.61 0.99
CA SER A 54 14.81 -8.81 0.21
C SER A 54 13.63 -9.62 -0.29
N GLY A 55 12.47 -9.57 0.38
CA GLY A 55 11.24 -10.24 -0.07
C GLY A 55 10.41 -9.43 -1.07
N VAL A 56 10.82 -8.20 -1.39
CA VAL A 56 10.13 -7.35 -2.35
C VAL A 56 10.67 -7.62 -3.75
N HIS A 57 9.78 -8.06 -4.65
CA HIS A 57 10.08 -8.20 -6.06
C HIS A 57 9.18 -7.28 -6.86
N LEU A 58 9.75 -6.27 -7.52
CA LEU A 58 8.97 -5.30 -8.30
C LEU A 58 8.91 -5.69 -9.77
N THR A 59 7.73 -5.55 -10.37
CA THR A 59 7.56 -5.64 -11.82
C THR A 59 6.97 -4.34 -12.35
N CYS A 60 7.35 -3.96 -13.57
CA CYS A 60 6.85 -2.77 -14.27
C CYS A 60 7.01 -1.46 -13.48
N PHE A 61 8.07 -1.33 -12.68
CA PHE A 61 8.26 -0.21 -11.75
C PHE A 61 8.34 1.16 -12.45
N ASN A 62 7.37 2.03 -12.15
CA ASN A 62 7.41 3.44 -12.49
C ASN A 62 7.63 4.29 -11.22
N PRO A 63 8.80 4.91 -11.02
CA PRO A 63 9.11 5.72 -9.83
C PRO A 63 8.13 6.86 -9.59
N LYS A 64 7.47 7.38 -10.63
CA LYS A 64 6.50 8.48 -10.51
C LYS A 64 5.28 8.10 -9.68
N LEU A 65 5.04 6.81 -9.45
CA LEU A 65 3.92 6.29 -8.67
C LEU A 65 4.19 6.26 -7.16
N LEU A 66 5.43 6.53 -6.74
CA LEU A 66 5.80 6.74 -5.34
C LEU A 66 5.41 8.16 -4.92
N MET A 67 4.10 8.40 -4.82
CA MET A 67 3.52 9.71 -4.51
C MET A 67 2.97 9.75 -3.09
N VAL A 68 3.07 10.94 -2.49
CA VAL A 68 2.41 11.31 -1.24
C VAL A 68 1.49 12.50 -1.52
N SER A 69 0.32 12.53 -0.88
CA SER A 69 -0.60 13.66 -1.02
C SER A 69 -0.06 14.87 -0.27
N SER A 70 -0.29 16.06 -0.82
CA SER A 70 0.11 17.32 -0.18
C SER A 70 -0.53 17.49 1.19
N SER A 71 -1.79 17.11 1.37
CA SER A 71 -2.49 17.15 2.66
C SER A 71 -1.83 16.26 3.72
N SER A 72 -1.42 15.03 3.36
CA SER A 72 -0.72 14.15 4.29
C SER A 72 0.67 14.66 4.65
N MET A 73 1.37 15.29 3.70
CA MET A 73 2.65 15.95 3.96
C MET A 73 2.50 17.13 4.92
N THR A 74 1.50 17.99 4.71
CA THR A 74 1.22 19.11 5.61
C THR A 74 0.92 18.62 7.03
N GLU A 75 0.07 17.60 7.16
CA GLU A 75 -0.32 17.09 8.47
C GLU A 75 0.84 16.40 9.19
N ILE A 76 1.67 15.60 8.50
CA ILE A 76 2.80 14.95 9.16
C ILE A 76 3.86 15.95 9.62
N ASN A 77 4.07 17.04 8.87
CA ASN A 77 4.96 18.13 9.28
C ASN A 77 4.41 18.85 10.51
N ARG A 78 3.12 19.18 10.54
CA ARG A 78 2.45 19.77 11.71
C ARG A 78 2.59 18.89 12.96
N LEU A 79 2.42 17.57 12.82
CA LEU A 79 2.55 16.62 13.93
C LEU A 79 4.00 16.47 14.40
N ARG A 80 4.98 16.52 13.50
CA ARG A 80 6.41 16.49 13.85
C ARG A 80 6.80 17.71 14.67
N GLU A 81 6.37 18.91 14.28
CA GLU A 81 6.63 20.13 15.06
C GLU A 81 6.03 20.07 16.47
N LEU A 82 4.81 19.53 16.59
CA LEU A 82 4.09 19.48 17.87
C LEU A 82 4.66 18.43 18.84
N TYR A 83 5.10 17.28 18.34
CA TYR A 83 5.43 16.13 19.20
C TYR A 83 6.86 15.62 19.07
N ARG A 84 7.58 15.93 17.99
CA ARG A 84 8.93 15.43 17.69
C ARG A 84 9.82 16.50 17.04
N PRO A 85 10.00 17.68 17.67
CA PRO A 85 10.89 18.72 17.16
C PRO A 85 12.37 18.31 17.18
N ASP A 86 12.70 17.21 17.86
CA ASP A 86 14.03 16.60 17.92
C ASP A 86 14.44 15.91 16.60
N LEU A 87 13.48 15.59 15.72
CA LEU A 87 13.79 14.96 14.44
C LEU A 87 14.29 16.00 13.42
N PRO A 88 15.30 15.67 12.60
CA PRO A 88 15.73 16.53 11.51
C PRO A 88 14.60 16.74 10.49
N GLN A 89 14.54 17.95 9.92
CA GLN A 89 13.61 18.30 8.84
C GLN A 89 14.00 17.65 7.51
#